data_AF-A0A7W9ZI81-F1
#
_entry.id   AF-A0A7W9ZI81-F1
#
_cell.length_a   1.000
_cell.length_b   1.000
_cell.length_c   1.000
_cell.angle_alpha   90.00
_cell.angle_beta   90.00
_cell.angle_gamma   90.00
#
_symmetry.space_group_name_H-M   'P 1'
#
loop_
_entity.id
_entity.type
_entity.pdbx_description
1 polymer ?
#
loop_
_entity_poly.entity_id
_entity_poly.type
_entity_poly.pdbx_seq_one_letter_code
_entity_poly.pdbx_strand_id
1 'polypeptide(L)' 'MLFSHIDHEVVIFHMMKGAYFSLDEVGADIWSRLDTPMTVAALCDSLTADYDGDGAEIERDVLVLLADMKDAGLVILHQP' A
#
# COMPACT_ATOMS: atom_id res chain seq x y z
N MET A 1 10.34 23.93 -20.50
CA MET A 1 9.32 23.20 -19.72
C MET A 1 9.11 21.86 -20.40
N LEU A 2 9.27 20.74 -19.68
CA LEU A 2 8.98 19.41 -20.19
C LEU A 2 7.98 18.79 -19.21
N PHE A 3 6.86 18.29 -19.71
CA PHE A 3 5.86 17.56 -18.95
C PHE A 3 5.76 16.15 -19.53
N SER A 4 5.78 15.13 -18.66
CA SER A 4 5.43 13.75 -19.02
C SER A 4 4.29 13.31 -18.11
N HIS A 5 3.16 12.98 -18.72
CA HIS A 5 2.13 12.14 -18.12
C HIS A 5 2.70 10.72 -18.01
N ILE A 6 2.73 10.16 -16.81
CA ILE A 6 2.89 8.72 -16.60
C ILE A 6 1.54 8.27 -16.01
N ASP A 7 0.80 7.52 -16.81
CA ASP A 7 -0.43 6.87 -16.41
C ASP A 7 -0.13 5.86 -15.29
N HIS A 8 -0.83 6.02 -14.16
CA HIS A 8 -1.21 4.96 -13.22
C HIS A 8 -0.12 4.06 -12.59
N GLU A 9 1.09 4.55 -12.31
CA GLU A 9 1.99 3.85 -11.37
C GLU A 9 2.65 4.84 -10.40
N VAL A 10 2.49 4.60 -9.10
CA VAL A 10 3.18 5.35 -8.05
C VAL A 10 4.54 4.69 -7.81
N VAL A 11 5.61 5.32 -8.32
CA VAL A 11 6.99 4.88 -8.05
C VAL A 11 7.50 5.56 -6.78
N ILE A 12 7.62 4.80 -5.68
CA ILE A 12 8.17 5.31 -4.41
C ILE A 12 9.69 5.16 -4.45
N PHE A 13 10.41 6.26 -4.66
CA PHE A 13 11.87 6.25 -4.77
C PHE A 13 12.53 6.41 -3.38
N HIS A 14 12.96 5.29 -2.77
CA HIS A 14 13.77 5.32 -1.55
C HIS A 14 15.27 5.40 -1.90
N MET A 15 15.84 6.61 -1.96
CA MET A 15 17.22 6.90 -2.41
C MET A 15 18.37 6.16 -1.68
N MET A 16 18.10 5.42 -0.60
CA MET A 16 19.16 4.76 0.20
C MET A 16 19.33 3.25 -0.05
N LYS A 17 18.42 2.56 -0.74
CA LYS A 17 18.47 1.08 -0.84
C LYS A 17 18.45 0.49 -2.24
N GLY A 18 18.25 1.28 -3.30
CA GLY A 18 18.25 0.75 -4.68
C GLY A 18 17.14 -0.29 -4.95
N ALA A 19 16.13 -0.38 -4.08
CA ALA A 19 15.00 -1.27 -4.25
C ALA A 19 13.86 -0.51 -4.94
N TYR A 20 13.46 -0.99 -6.11
CA TYR A 20 12.22 -0.59 -6.75
C TYR A 20 11.08 -1.38 -6.10
N PHE A 21 10.18 -0.68 -5.42
CA PHE A 21 8.93 -1.27 -4.94
C PHE A 21 7.84 -0.92 -5.96
N SER A 22 7.45 -1.90 -6.77
CA SER A 22 6.33 -1.78 -7.69
C SER A 22 5.06 -2.23 -7.00
N LEU A 23 4.04 -1.38 -7.02
CA LEU A 23 2.70 -1.68 -6.52
C LEU A 23 1.79 -1.92 -7.71
N ASP A 24 0.94 -2.93 -7.61
CA ASP A 24 -0.21 -3.03 -8.50
C ASP A 24 -1.28 -2.00 -8.11
N GLU A 25 -2.42 -2.00 -8.81
CA GLU A 25 -3.49 -1.03 -8.59
C GLU A 25 -4.00 -1.02 -7.13
N VAL A 26 -4.18 -2.21 -6.53
CA VAL A 26 -4.66 -2.34 -5.15
C VAL A 26 -3.59 -1.90 -4.15
N GLY A 27 -2.34 -2.28 -4.39
CA GLY A 27 -1.23 -1.86 -3.55
C GLY A 27 -1.01 -0.34 -3.58
N ALA A 28 -1.22 0.31 -4.72
CA ALA A 28 -1.15 1.77 -4.86
C ALA A 28 -2.31 2.47 -4.13
N ASP A 29 -3.51 1.89 -4.14
CA ASP A 29 -4.64 2.38 -3.34
C ASP A 29 -4.37 2.24 -1.84
N ILE A 30 -3.90 1.07 -1.39
CA ILE A 30 -3.47 0.85 0.00
C ILE A 30 -2.45 1.91 0.43
N TRP A 31 -1.42 2.13 -0.40
CA TRP A 31 -0.42 3.16 -0.12
C TRP A 31 -1.03 4.56 0.03
N SER A 32 -1.99 4.90 -0.83
CA SER A 32 -2.68 6.19 -0.79
C SER A 32 -3.54 6.34 0.47
N ARG A 33 -4.21 5.29 0.91
CA ARG A 33 -5.01 5.28 2.16
C ARG A 33 -4.12 5.45 3.40
N LEU A 34 -2.90 4.92 3.37
CA LEU A 34 -1.92 5.04 4.46
C LEU A 34 -1.27 6.42 4.58
N ASP A 35 -1.63 7.41 3.75
CA ASP A 35 -1.21 8.81 3.92
C ASP A 35 -1.63 9.36 5.30
N THR A 36 -2.72 8.83 5.85
CA THR A 36 -3.09 9.03 7.26
C THR A 36 -2.90 7.73 8.05
N PRO A 37 -2.19 7.74 9.19
CA PRO A 37 -2.06 6.57 10.05
C PRO A 37 -3.43 6.00 10.47
N MET A 38 -3.64 4.72 10.22
CA MET A 38 -4.88 4.01 10.55
C MET A 38 -4.60 2.58 11.03
N THR A 39 -5.63 1.94 11.58
CA THR A 39 -5.53 0.53 11.98
C THR A 39 -5.65 -0.36 10.75
N VAL A 40 -5.03 -1.53 10.80
CA VAL A 40 -5.16 -2.54 9.73
C VAL A 40 -6.62 -2.93 9.53
N ALA A 41 -7.39 -3.06 10.62
CA ALA A 41 -8.82 -3.34 10.55
C ALA A 41 -9.58 -2.27 9.74
N ALA A 42 -9.34 -0.98 10.01
CA ALA A 42 -10.00 0.11 9.29
C ALA A 42 -9.61 0.13 7.79
N LEU A 43 -8.34 -0.19 7.49
CA LEU A 43 -7.89 -0.34 6.11
C LEU A 43 -8.64 -1.49 5.41
N CYS A 44 -8.68 -2.68 6.01
CA CYS A 44 -9.39 -3.84 5.47
C CYS A 44 -10.89 -3.59 5.29
N ASP A 45 -11.54 -2.94 6.26
CA ASP A 45 -12.96 -2.57 6.18
C ASP A 45 -13.20 -1.63 4.99
N SER A 46 -12.32 -0.65 4.79
CA SER A 46 -12.44 0.29 3.68
C SER A 46 -12.24 -0.37 2.31
N LEU A 47 -11.31 -1.32 2.20
CA LEU A 47 -11.09 -2.08 0.98
C LEU A 47 -12.25 -3.03 0.70
N THR A 48 -12.79 -3.70 1.72
CA THR A 48 -13.94 -4.60 1.56
C THR A 48 -15.21 -3.84 1.15
N ALA A 49 -15.31 -2.55 1.45
CA ALA A 49 -16.41 -1.71 0.98
C ALA A 49 -16.28 -1.32 -0.49
N ASP A 50 -15.04 -1.16 -0.99
CA ASP A 50 -14.76 -0.63 -2.32
C ASP A 50 -14.48 -1.75 -3.36
N TYR A 51 -14.04 -2.93 -2.90
CA TYR A 51 -13.70 -4.08 -3.72
C TYR A 51 -14.64 -5.27 -3.44
N ASP A 52 -15.06 -5.94 -4.51
CA ASP A 52 -15.90 -7.14 -4.41
C ASP A 52 -14.99 -8.37 -4.17
N GLY A 53 -14.81 -8.72 -2.90
CA GLY A 53 -13.93 -9.82 -2.46
C GLY A 53 -14.29 -10.36 -1.08
N ASP A 54 -13.84 -11.57 -0.77
CA ASP A 54 -14.02 -12.15 0.56
C ASP A 54 -13.17 -11.38 1.58
N GLY A 55 -13.78 -10.94 2.68
CA GLY A 55 -13.10 -10.11 3.67
C GLY A 55 -11.87 -10.79 4.28
N ALA A 56 -11.87 -12.12 4.43
CA ALA A 56 -10.71 -12.84 4.95
C ALA A 56 -9.58 -12.99 3.92
N GLU A 57 -9.91 -12.98 2.62
CA GLU A 57 -8.92 -12.89 1.55
C GLU A 57 -8.29 -11.49 1.49
N ILE A 58 -9.12 -10.44 1.50
CA ILE A 58 -8.64 -9.05 1.52
C ILE A 58 -7.73 -8.81 2.72
N GLU A 59 -8.14 -9.22 3.92
CA GLU A 59 -7.33 -9.05 5.13
C GLU A 59 -5.98 -9.76 5.03
N ARG A 60 -5.98 -11.02 4.55
CA ARG A 60 -4.76 -11.80 4.37
C ARG A 60 -3.80 -11.12 3.40
N ASP A 61 -4.28 -10.65 2.26
CA ASP A 61 -3.45 -10.05 1.23
C ASP A 61 -2.91 -8.67 1.68
N VAL A 62 -3.74 -7.87 2.37
CA VAL A 62 -3.32 -6.61 3.00
C VAL A 62 -2.21 -6.86 4.03
N LEU A 63 -2.35 -7.88 4.89
CA LEU A 63 -1.34 -8.21 5.89
C LEU A 63 -0.01 -8.64 5.26
N VAL A 64 -0.05 -9.41 4.16
CA VAL A 64 1.15 -9.79 3.40
C VAL A 64 1.83 -8.55 2.83
N LEU A 65 1.07 -7.67 2.17
CA LEU A 65 1.63 -6.45 1.58
C LEU A 65 2.23 -5.51 2.65
N LEU A 66 1.55 -5.31 3.77
CA LEU A 66 2.06 -4.47 4.87
C LEU A 66 3.33 -5.05 5.50
N ALA A 67 3.46 -6.37 5.56
CA ALA A 67 4.68 -7.02 6.02
C ALA A 67 5.85 -6.75 5.05
N ASP A 68 5.63 -6.90 3.74
CA ASP A 68 6.63 -6.62 2.71
C ASP A 68 7.05 -5.14 2.71
N MET A 69 6.08 -4.22 2.81
CA MET A 69 6.34 -2.78 2.93
C MET A 69 7.15 -2.46 4.18
N LYS A 70 6.84 -3.09 5.32
CA LYS A 70 7.58 -2.91 6.57
C LYS A 70 9.01 -3.40 6.45
N ASP A 71 9.23 -4.57 5.87
CA ASP A 71 10.57 -5.15 5.69
C ASP A 71 11.41 -4.33 4.69
N ALA A 72 10.76 -3.73 3.69
CA ALA A 72 11.36 -2.74 2.81
C ALA A 72 11.68 -1.40 3.52
N GLY A 73 11.06 -1.14 4.68
CA GLY A 73 11.19 0.10 5.45
C GLY A 73 10.32 1.25 4.95
N LEU A 74 9.23 0.93 4.23
CA LEU A 74 8.30 1.90 3.65
C LEU A 74 7.19 2.29 4.63
N VAL A 75 6.78 1.36 5.49
CA VAL A 75 5.78 1.61 6.54
C VAL A 75 6.31 1.15 7.89
N ILE A 76 5.74 1.70 8.96
CA ILE A 76 6.04 1.31 10.34
C ILE A 76 4.73 0.84 10.98
N LEU A 77 4.74 -0.36 11.53
CA LEU A 77 3.62 -0.84 12.33
C LEU A 77 3.74 -0.29 13.74
N HIS A 78 2.77 0.52 14.14
CA HIS A 78 2.60 0.92 15.53
C HIS A 78 1.75 -0.14 16.23
N GLN A 79 2.35 -0.91 17.15
CA GLN A 79 1.56 -1.67 18.11
C GLN A 79 1.03 -0.70 19.18
N PRO A 80 -0.21 -0.90 19.67
CA PRO A 80 -0.70 -0.19 20.83
C PRO A 80 0.13 -0.47 22.09
#